data_AF-A0A9E4EFG8-F1
#
_entry.id   AF-A0A9E4EFG8-F1
#
_cell.length_a   1.000
_cell.length_b   1.000
_cell.length_c   1.000
_cell.angle_alpha   90.00
_cell.angle_beta   90.00
_cell.angle_gamma   90.00
#
_symmetry.space_group_name_H-M   'P 1'
#
loop_
_entity.id
_entity.type
_entity.pdbx_description
1 polymer ?
#
loop_
_entity_poly.entity_id
_entity_poly.type
_entity_poly.pdbx_seq_one_letter_code
_entity_poly.pdbx_strand_id
1 'polypeptide(L)'
;MTEEEFAARAAEMWAEIPGKVRAGVSGLSVAPQVQPHPRFERVHTLGECLTDTWPDGFGEGEVQSSVVLYHGSFAALAAMDPAFDWKAEMWETILHELLHHREAAAGQYGLDVVDWAEEQNYRRLAGEDFDAGFYRAVPAGADGIVRLDSSMFLEVEADEGENVVSFRWRGEDYSVNVPRAAGAGEGNREFVDLDGIAGGRLCLVVRRFRRRWWQPRRDHGGRRGVGSQRGAPR
;
A
#
# COMPACT_ATOMS: atom_id res chain seq x y z
N MET A 1 -0.37 -6.68 -24.61
CA MET A 1 -0.65 -8.13 -24.53
C MET A 1 -2.13 -8.32 -24.86
N THR A 2 -2.46 -9.20 -25.80
CA THR A 2 -3.88 -9.50 -26.10
C THR A 2 -4.52 -10.27 -24.95
N GLU A 3 -5.86 -10.35 -24.91
CA GLU A 3 -6.58 -11.11 -23.88
C GLU A 3 -6.22 -12.60 -23.93
N GLU A 4 -6.11 -13.17 -25.14
CA GLU A 4 -5.73 -14.58 -25.33
C GLU A 4 -4.31 -14.87 -24.83
N GLU A 5 -3.34 -13.99 -25.14
CA GLU A 5 -1.97 -14.08 -24.64
C GLU A 5 -1.92 -13.97 -23.11
N PHE A 6 -2.73 -13.06 -22.55
CA PHE A 6 -2.85 -12.85 -21.11
C PHE A 6 -3.43 -14.08 -20.40
N ALA A 7 -4.51 -14.65 -20.94
CA ALA A 7 -5.14 -15.86 -20.39
C ALA A 7 -4.20 -17.07 -20.44
N ALA A 8 -3.49 -17.26 -21.56
CA ALA A 8 -2.49 -18.33 -21.67
C ALA A 8 -1.38 -18.16 -20.63
N ARG A 9 -0.87 -16.94 -20.46
CA ARG A 9 0.15 -16.61 -19.47
C ARG A 9 -0.32 -16.85 -18.04
N ALA A 10 -1.54 -16.43 -17.71
CA ALA A 10 -2.11 -16.61 -16.38
C ALA A 10 -2.28 -18.11 -16.06
N ALA A 11 -2.69 -18.92 -17.04
CA ALA A 11 -2.80 -20.36 -16.88
C ALA A 11 -1.43 -21.05 -16.66
N GLU A 12 -0.39 -20.62 -17.37
CA GLU A 12 1.00 -21.07 -17.13
C GLU A 12 1.44 -20.78 -15.69
N MET A 13 1.29 -19.52 -15.26
CA MET A 13 1.62 -19.09 -13.89
C MET A 13 0.82 -19.87 -12.83
N TRP A 14 -0.49 -20.05 -13.04
CA TRP A 14 -1.34 -20.83 -12.14
C TRP A 14 -0.87 -22.28 -12.00
N ALA A 15 -0.40 -22.89 -13.08
CA ALA A 15 0.12 -24.25 -13.06
C ALA A 15 1.46 -24.36 -12.32
N GLU A 16 2.29 -23.32 -12.36
CA GLU A 16 3.56 -23.26 -11.62
C GLU A 16 3.35 -23.19 -10.09
N ILE A 17 2.22 -22.63 -9.64
CA ILE A 17 1.92 -22.50 -8.21
C ILE A 17 1.64 -23.88 -7.59
N PRO A 18 2.31 -24.24 -6.48
CA PRO A 18 2.12 -25.55 -5.84
C PRO A 18 0.66 -25.80 -5.46
N GLY A 19 0.16 -27.01 -5.73
CA GLY A 19 -1.25 -27.37 -5.47
C GLY A 19 -1.69 -27.15 -4.02
N LYS A 20 -0.78 -27.29 -3.04
CA LYS A 20 -1.05 -26.99 -1.62
C LYS A 20 -1.41 -25.53 -1.36
N VAL A 21 -0.89 -24.60 -2.18
CA VAL A 21 -1.20 -23.17 -2.07
C VAL A 21 -2.57 -22.88 -2.68
N ARG A 22 -2.94 -23.60 -3.75
CA ARG A 22 -4.22 -23.46 -4.47
C ARG A 22 -5.38 -24.27 -3.87
N ALA A 23 -5.12 -25.11 -2.87
CA ALA A 23 -6.12 -26.03 -2.32
C ALA A 23 -7.32 -25.24 -1.76
N GLY A 24 -8.54 -25.52 -2.21
CA GLY A 24 -9.74 -24.75 -1.85
C GLY A 24 -10.10 -23.65 -2.85
N VAL A 25 -9.27 -23.42 -3.88
CA VAL A 25 -9.59 -22.54 -5.01
C VAL A 25 -10.00 -23.38 -6.22
N SER A 26 -11.18 -23.11 -6.75
CA SER A 26 -11.76 -23.80 -7.91
C SER A 26 -10.96 -23.58 -9.20
N GLY A 27 -10.35 -22.41 -9.34
CA GLY A 27 -9.48 -22.08 -10.46
C GLY A 27 -9.20 -20.59 -10.59
N LEU A 28 -8.51 -20.25 -11.68
CA LEU A 28 -8.24 -18.89 -12.13
C LEU A 28 -8.94 -18.65 -13.46
N SER A 29 -9.65 -17.53 -13.57
CA SER A 29 -10.27 -17.06 -14.82
C SER A 29 -9.76 -15.67 -15.19
N VAL A 30 -9.94 -15.32 -16.47
CA VAL A 30 -9.63 -13.99 -16.99
C VAL A 30 -10.92 -13.37 -17.52
N ALA A 31 -11.11 -12.09 -17.23
CA ALA A 31 -12.27 -11.34 -17.62
C ALA A 31 -11.84 -10.06 -18.39
N PRO A 32 -12.50 -9.70 -19.50
CA PRO A 32 -12.09 -8.57 -20.35
C PRO A 32 -12.42 -7.20 -19.76
N GLN A 33 -13.24 -7.16 -18.70
CA GLN A 33 -13.74 -5.90 -18.14
C GLN A 33 -12.60 -5.08 -17.52
N VAL A 34 -12.79 -3.77 -17.54
CA VAL A 34 -12.01 -2.83 -16.74
C VAL A 34 -12.78 -2.63 -15.43
N GLN A 35 -12.10 -2.78 -14.30
CA GLN A 35 -12.66 -2.50 -12.97
C GLN A 35 -11.97 -1.26 -12.38
N PRO A 36 -12.42 -0.04 -12.75
CA PRO A 36 -11.85 1.17 -12.18
C PRO A 36 -12.30 1.33 -10.72
N HIS A 37 -11.44 1.89 -9.89
CA HIS A 37 -11.83 2.28 -8.55
C HIS A 37 -12.94 3.36 -8.65
N PRO A 38 -14.04 3.25 -7.87
CA PRO A 38 -15.20 4.14 -8.02
C PRO A 38 -14.90 5.63 -7.77
N ARG A 39 -13.78 5.93 -7.10
CA ARG A 39 -13.36 7.31 -6.79
C ARG A 39 -12.02 7.73 -7.41
N PHE A 40 -11.18 6.78 -7.83
CA PHE A 40 -9.80 7.07 -8.24
C PHE A 40 -9.56 6.61 -9.66
N GLU A 41 -9.59 7.54 -10.61
CA GLU A 41 -9.50 7.26 -12.06
C GLU A 41 -8.22 6.50 -12.48
N ARG A 42 -7.16 6.58 -11.67
CA ARG A 42 -5.87 5.92 -11.95
C ARG A 42 -5.69 4.60 -11.21
N VAL A 43 -6.63 4.21 -10.36
CA VAL A 43 -6.59 2.98 -9.58
C VAL A 43 -7.57 1.99 -10.19
N HIS A 44 -7.13 0.75 -10.39
CA HIS A 44 -7.93 -0.30 -10.98
C HIS A 44 -7.79 -1.58 -10.17
N THR A 45 -8.88 -2.31 -9.99
CA THR A 45 -8.85 -3.66 -9.41
C THR A 45 -8.32 -4.62 -10.48
N LEU A 46 -7.18 -5.24 -10.21
CA LEU A 46 -6.48 -6.14 -11.14
C LEU A 46 -6.98 -7.57 -11.03
N GLY A 47 -7.33 -8.02 -9.82
CA GLY A 47 -7.93 -9.31 -9.58
C GLY A 47 -8.83 -9.28 -8.36
N GLU A 48 -9.58 -10.37 -8.17
CA GLU A 48 -10.42 -10.59 -7.00
C GLU A 48 -10.46 -12.08 -6.64
N CYS A 49 -10.46 -12.34 -5.33
CA CYS A 49 -10.72 -13.63 -4.74
C CYS A 49 -12.19 -13.74 -4.32
N LEU A 50 -13.01 -14.29 -5.22
CA LEU A 50 -14.43 -14.49 -4.97
C LEU A 50 -14.59 -15.70 -4.06
N THR A 51 -14.86 -15.45 -2.77
CA THR A 51 -14.95 -16.47 -1.74
C THR A 51 -16.40 -16.71 -1.34
N ASP A 52 -16.84 -17.96 -1.44
CA ASP A 52 -18.15 -18.42 -0.97
C ASP A 52 -17.98 -19.42 0.17
N THR A 53 -18.85 -19.32 1.18
CA THR A 53 -18.93 -20.29 2.28
C THR A 53 -20.06 -21.26 1.97
N TRP A 54 -19.73 -22.50 1.59
CA TRP A 54 -20.73 -23.53 1.33
C TRP A 54 -21.10 -24.25 2.62
N PRO A 55 -22.38 -24.28 3.06
CA PRO A 55 -22.76 -25.01 4.26
C PRO A 55 -22.59 -26.52 4.04
N ASP A 56 -21.79 -27.19 4.87
CA ASP A 56 -21.55 -28.62 4.77
C ASP A 56 -22.50 -29.44 5.66
N GLY A 57 -23.73 -28.97 5.89
CA GLY A 57 -24.76 -29.72 6.62
C GLY A 57 -24.46 -30.11 8.08
N PHE A 58 -23.25 -29.86 8.59
CA PHE A 58 -22.82 -30.18 9.95
C PHE A 58 -21.94 -29.10 10.62
N GLY A 59 -21.59 -27.99 9.93
CA GLY A 59 -20.88 -26.85 10.52
C GLY A 59 -20.68 -25.65 9.58
N GLU A 60 -19.68 -24.81 9.89
CA GLU A 60 -19.09 -23.86 8.93
C GLU A 60 -18.33 -24.69 7.89
N GLY A 61 -18.89 -24.85 6.69
CA GLY A 61 -18.30 -25.72 5.67
C GLY A 61 -17.02 -25.18 5.05
N GLU A 62 -16.44 -25.97 4.13
CA GLU A 62 -15.15 -25.63 3.52
C GLU A 62 -15.23 -24.31 2.73
N VAL A 63 -14.30 -23.38 3.03
CA VAL A 63 -14.12 -22.14 2.27
C VAL A 63 -13.68 -22.49 0.85
N GLN A 64 -14.50 -22.13 -0.13
CA GLN A 64 -14.17 -22.29 -1.54
C GLN A 64 -14.09 -20.93 -2.21
N SER A 65 -13.06 -20.72 -3.02
CA SER A 65 -12.88 -19.47 -3.76
C SER A 65 -12.68 -19.69 -5.25
N SER A 66 -12.81 -18.62 -6.03
CA SER A 66 -12.32 -18.51 -7.40
C SER A 66 -11.51 -17.24 -7.55
N VAL A 67 -10.46 -17.28 -8.35
CA VAL A 67 -9.63 -16.10 -8.64
C VAL A 67 -10.00 -15.59 -10.03
N VAL A 68 -10.23 -14.29 -10.15
CA VAL A 68 -10.49 -13.61 -11.41
C VAL A 68 -9.39 -12.58 -11.64
N LEU A 69 -8.84 -12.50 -12.85
CA LEU A 69 -7.98 -11.40 -13.29
C LEU A 69 -8.70 -10.56 -14.35
N TYR A 70 -8.64 -9.24 -14.21
CA TYR A 70 -9.28 -8.28 -15.11
C TYR A 70 -8.31 -7.77 -16.17
N HIS A 71 -8.24 -8.44 -17.32
CA HIS A 71 -7.36 -8.05 -18.43
C HIS A 71 -7.52 -6.59 -18.84
N GLY A 72 -8.76 -6.08 -18.84
CA GLY A 72 -9.04 -4.67 -19.13
C GLY A 72 -8.36 -3.73 -18.14
N SER A 73 -8.37 -4.04 -16.85
CA SER A 73 -7.67 -3.26 -15.81
C SER A 73 -6.16 -3.26 -16.02
N PHE A 74 -5.56 -4.41 -16.31
CA PHE A 74 -4.13 -4.51 -16.65
C PHE A 74 -3.79 -3.66 -17.88
N ALA A 75 -4.61 -3.71 -18.92
CA ALA A 75 -4.42 -2.92 -20.13
C ALA A 75 -4.52 -1.42 -19.86
N ALA A 76 -5.43 -1.00 -18.96
CA ALA A 76 -5.55 0.39 -18.54
C ALA A 76 -4.29 0.87 -17.80
N LEU A 77 -3.75 0.07 -16.87
CA LEU A 77 -2.49 0.41 -16.19
C LEU A 77 -1.30 0.45 -17.16
N ALA A 78 -1.16 -0.54 -18.03
CA ALA A 78 -0.10 -0.59 -19.02
C ALA A 78 -0.14 0.58 -20.02
N ALA A 79 -1.31 1.15 -20.29
CA ALA A 79 -1.44 2.35 -21.12
C ALA A 79 -0.95 3.62 -20.39
N MET A 80 -1.01 3.64 -19.06
CA MET A 80 -0.54 4.76 -18.23
C MET A 80 0.95 4.69 -17.90
N ASP A 81 1.55 3.50 -17.93
CA ASP A 81 2.97 3.28 -17.64
C ASP A 81 3.68 2.48 -18.76
N PRO A 82 4.55 3.14 -19.56
CA PRO A 82 5.35 2.46 -20.58
C PRO A 82 6.32 1.39 -20.04
N ALA A 83 6.62 1.42 -18.74
CA ALA A 83 7.50 0.46 -18.06
C ALA A 83 6.74 -0.70 -17.42
N PHE A 84 5.42 -0.80 -17.60
CA PHE A 84 4.57 -1.82 -16.98
C PHE A 84 5.03 -3.25 -17.30
N ASP A 85 5.45 -3.98 -16.26
CA ASP A 85 5.84 -5.38 -16.38
C ASP A 85 4.62 -6.29 -16.18
N TRP A 86 3.95 -6.59 -17.29
CA TRP A 86 2.80 -7.49 -17.32
C TRP A 86 3.01 -8.78 -16.53
N LYS A 87 4.20 -9.38 -16.59
CA LYS A 87 4.39 -10.69 -15.95
C LYS A 87 4.54 -10.56 -14.44
N ALA A 88 5.30 -9.57 -13.99
CA ALA A 88 5.46 -9.30 -12.57
C ALA A 88 4.10 -8.99 -11.93
N GLU A 89 3.35 -8.07 -12.54
CA GLU A 89 2.04 -7.62 -12.07
C GLU A 89 1.02 -8.77 -12.03
N MET A 90 0.98 -9.61 -13.06
CA MET A 90 0.12 -10.81 -13.07
C MET A 90 0.49 -11.76 -11.94
N TRP A 91 1.78 -12.04 -11.76
CA TRP A 91 2.25 -12.96 -10.74
C TRP A 91 1.93 -12.46 -9.33
N GLU A 92 2.19 -11.18 -9.07
CA GLU A 92 1.89 -10.53 -7.80
C GLU A 92 0.38 -10.54 -7.52
N THR A 93 -0.45 -10.20 -8.51
CA THR A 93 -1.92 -10.24 -8.36
C THR A 93 -2.40 -11.66 -8.05
N ILE A 94 -1.94 -12.68 -8.77
CA ILE A 94 -2.34 -14.08 -8.51
C ILE A 94 -1.97 -14.50 -7.09
N LEU A 95 -0.76 -14.18 -6.64
CA LEU A 95 -0.32 -14.52 -5.29
C LEU A 95 -1.10 -13.76 -4.22
N HIS A 96 -1.42 -12.48 -4.46
CA HIS A 96 -2.23 -11.66 -3.57
C HIS A 96 -3.62 -12.28 -3.35
N GLU A 97 -4.34 -12.61 -4.44
CA GLU A 97 -5.67 -13.24 -4.33
C GLU A 97 -5.64 -14.62 -3.68
N LEU A 98 -4.56 -15.39 -3.91
CA LEU A 98 -4.36 -16.66 -3.23
C LEU A 98 -4.10 -16.48 -1.74
N LEU A 99 -3.41 -15.42 -1.33
CA LEU A 99 -3.20 -15.13 0.08
C LEU A 99 -4.51 -14.72 0.76
N HIS A 100 -5.37 -13.92 0.12
CA HIS A 100 -6.73 -13.67 0.63
C HIS A 100 -7.50 -14.96 0.87
N HIS A 101 -7.47 -15.89 -0.09
CA HIS A 101 -8.09 -17.20 0.08
C HIS A 101 -7.52 -17.95 1.30
N ARG A 102 -6.19 -17.92 1.50
CA ARG A 102 -5.55 -18.59 2.64
C ARG A 102 -5.91 -17.95 3.98
N GLU A 103 -6.01 -16.63 4.03
CA GLU A 103 -6.47 -15.93 5.23
C GLU A 103 -7.93 -16.27 5.55
N ALA A 104 -8.82 -16.19 4.56
CA ALA A 104 -10.21 -16.57 4.70
C ALA A 104 -10.36 -18.03 5.18
N ALA A 105 -9.62 -18.96 4.56
CA ALA A 105 -9.59 -20.36 4.98
C ALA A 105 -9.01 -20.58 6.39
N ALA A 106 -8.23 -19.63 6.91
CA ALA A 106 -7.69 -19.64 8.27
C ALA A 106 -8.53 -18.82 9.27
N GLY A 107 -9.64 -18.21 8.85
CA GLY A 107 -10.43 -17.29 9.66
C GLY A 107 -9.67 -16.01 10.05
N GLN A 108 -8.71 -15.60 9.23
CA GLN A 108 -7.91 -14.39 9.39
C GLN A 108 -8.34 -13.35 8.35
N TYR A 109 -8.11 -12.07 8.66
CA TYR A 109 -8.50 -10.93 7.84
C TYR A 109 -7.42 -9.85 7.88
N GLY A 110 -6.15 -10.26 7.76
CA GLY A 110 -5.00 -9.38 7.89
C GLY A 110 -4.77 -8.52 6.65
N LEU A 111 -4.98 -9.10 5.46
CA LEU A 111 -4.84 -8.43 4.18
C LEU A 111 -5.91 -7.39 3.95
N ASP A 112 -7.16 -7.62 4.39
CA ASP A 112 -8.22 -6.60 4.31
C ASP A 112 -7.82 -5.30 5.04
N VAL A 113 -7.03 -5.41 6.12
CA VAL A 113 -6.48 -4.25 6.83
C VAL A 113 -5.39 -3.54 6.01
N VAL A 114 -4.57 -4.31 5.29
CA VAL A 114 -3.56 -3.76 4.38
C VAL A 114 -4.22 -3.04 3.21
N ASP A 115 -5.22 -3.65 2.57
CA ASP A 115 -5.96 -3.06 1.45
C ASP A 115 -6.70 -1.78 1.88
N TRP A 116 -7.33 -1.81 3.06
CA TRP A 116 -7.91 -0.62 3.63
C TRP A 116 -6.85 0.48 3.83
N ALA A 117 -5.66 0.14 4.35
CA ALA A 117 -4.57 1.09 4.53
C ALA A 117 -4.05 1.66 3.21
N GLU A 118 -3.97 0.86 2.14
CA GLU A 118 -3.65 1.35 0.79
C GLU A 118 -4.72 2.31 0.27
N GLU A 119 -6.00 1.99 0.44
CA GLU A 119 -7.09 2.88 0.05
C GLU A 119 -7.00 4.23 0.77
N GLN A 120 -6.68 4.22 2.07
CA GLN A 120 -6.45 5.45 2.83
C GLN A 120 -5.23 6.24 2.31
N ASN A 121 -4.17 5.55 1.87
CA ASN A 121 -3.02 6.22 1.26
C ASN A 121 -3.38 6.85 -0.10
N TYR A 122 -4.19 6.19 -0.92
CA TYR A 122 -4.68 6.76 -2.17
C TYR A 122 -5.53 8.02 -1.92
N ARG A 123 -6.44 7.98 -0.94
CA ARG A 123 -7.21 9.16 -0.49
C ARG A 123 -6.30 10.31 -0.08
N ARG A 124 -5.27 10.01 0.73
CA ARG A 124 -4.25 11.00 1.14
C ARG A 124 -3.54 11.63 -0.04
N LEU A 125 -3.08 10.84 -1.00
CA LEU A 125 -2.37 11.33 -2.19
C LEU A 125 -3.29 12.13 -3.13
N ALA A 126 -4.58 11.82 -3.15
CA ALA A 126 -5.60 12.56 -3.88
C ALA A 126 -6.05 13.85 -3.18
N GLY A 127 -5.67 14.05 -1.91
CA GLY A 127 -6.12 15.20 -1.11
C GLY A 127 -7.57 15.08 -0.62
N GLU A 128 -8.11 13.86 -0.56
CA GLU A 128 -9.44 13.57 0.00
C GLU A 128 -9.38 13.36 1.52
N ASP A 129 -10.54 13.18 2.15
CA ASP A 129 -10.61 12.79 3.56
C ASP A 129 -10.13 11.33 3.73
N PHE A 130 -9.23 11.12 4.70
CA PHE A 130 -8.63 9.83 5.02
C PHE A 130 -8.40 9.68 6.53
N ASP A 131 -8.35 8.45 7.04
CA ASP A 131 -7.99 8.19 8.43
C ASP A 131 -6.49 8.40 8.66
N ALA A 132 -6.08 9.45 9.38
CA ALA A 132 -4.67 9.75 9.62
C ALA A 132 -3.88 8.69 10.44
N GLY A 133 -4.56 7.68 10.99
CA GLY A 133 -3.97 6.52 11.66
C GLY A 133 -3.76 5.30 10.76
N PHE A 134 -4.15 5.34 9.48
CA PHE A 134 -4.25 4.17 8.61
C PHE A 134 -2.99 3.28 8.59
N TYR A 135 -1.81 3.89 8.43
CA TYR A 135 -0.54 3.16 8.32
C TYR A 135 -0.20 2.37 9.59
N ARG A 136 -0.76 2.73 10.75
CA ARG A 136 -0.51 1.98 12.00
C ARG A 136 -1.32 0.70 12.11
N ALA A 137 -2.34 0.51 11.27
CA ALA A 137 -3.09 -0.73 11.22
C ALA A 137 -2.26 -1.87 10.63
N VAL A 138 -1.24 -1.53 9.83
CA VAL A 138 -0.27 -2.47 9.28
C VAL A 138 0.94 -2.59 10.23
N PRO A 139 1.38 -3.81 10.60
CA PRO A 139 2.56 -3.99 11.43
C PRO A 139 3.82 -3.38 10.81
N ALA A 140 4.56 -2.60 11.62
CA ALA A 140 5.87 -2.10 11.21
C ALA A 140 6.90 -3.24 11.15
N GLY A 141 7.86 -3.13 10.23
CA GLY A 141 9.03 -4.00 10.21
C GLY A 141 9.90 -3.82 11.46
N ALA A 142 10.91 -4.69 11.61
CA ALA A 142 11.88 -4.57 12.71
C ALA A 142 12.70 -3.26 12.69
N ASP A 143 12.71 -2.58 11.55
CA ASP A 143 13.28 -1.25 11.32
C ASP A 143 12.34 -0.10 11.72
N GLY A 144 11.13 -0.40 12.21
CA GLY A 144 10.10 0.57 12.57
C GLY A 144 9.40 1.20 11.36
N ILE A 145 9.63 0.68 10.15
CA ILE A 145 9.06 1.20 8.91
C ILE A 145 7.81 0.39 8.57
N VAL A 146 6.71 1.09 8.34
CA VAL A 146 5.50 0.47 7.76
C VAL A 146 5.67 0.47 6.24
N ARG A 147 5.33 -0.65 5.60
CA ARG A 147 5.47 -0.84 4.16
C ARG A 147 4.10 -1.10 3.57
N LEU A 148 3.71 -0.19 2.71
CA LEU A 148 2.61 -0.30 1.77
C LEU A 148 3.23 -0.49 0.38
N ASP A 149 2.51 -1.13 -0.52
CA ASP A 149 2.90 -1.47 -1.90
C ASP A 149 3.53 -0.26 -2.61
N SER A 150 2.86 0.89 -2.52
CA SER A 150 3.27 2.11 -3.20
C SER A 150 4.10 3.08 -2.34
N SER A 151 4.27 2.84 -1.04
CA SER A 151 4.85 3.83 -0.10
C SER A 151 5.42 3.23 1.18
N MET A 152 6.51 3.79 1.69
CA MET A 152 7.05 3.45 3.01
C MET A 152 6.72 4.56 4.00
N PHE A 153 6.31 4.22 5.23
CA PHE A 153 5.99 5.21 6.26
C PHE A 153 6.97 5.10 7.43
N LEU A 154 7.56 6.24 7.79
CA LEU A 154 8.38 6.39 8.98
C LEU A 154 7.75 7.44 9.89
N GLU A 155 7.28 7.01 11.06
CA GLU A 155 6.78 7.95 12.05
C GLU A 155 7.93 8.55 12.86
N VAL A 156 7.90 9.87 13.04
CA VAL A 156 8.84 10.60 13.88
C VAL A 156 8.12 11.59 14.77
N GLU A 157 8.69 11.82 15.95
CA GLU A 157 8.17 12.79 16.91
C GLU A 157 8.91 14.11 16.77
N ALA A 158 8.17 15.21 16.71
CA ALA A 158 8.73 16.57 16.70
C ALA A 158 7.99 17.48 17.67
N ASP A 159 8.66 18.54 18.12
CA ASP A 159 8.00 19.55 18.93
C ASP A 159 7.03 20.37 18.08
N GLU A 160 5.95 20.87 18.70
CA GLU A 160 4.98 21.76 18.02
C GLU A 160 5.62 23.02 17.39
N GLY A 161 6.75 23.49 17.92
CA GLY A 161 7.47 24.67 17.41
C GLY A 161 8.65 24.35 16.49
N GLU A 162 8.90 23.07 16.20
CA GLU A 162 10.08 22.63 15.46
C GLU A 162 9.76 22.37 13.99
N ASN A 163 10.25 23.23 13.11
CA ASN A 163 10.04 23.06 11.67
C ASN A 163 11.07 22.13 11.03
N VAL A 164 12.22 21.87 11.66
CA VAL A 164 13.24 20.98 11.11
C VAL A 164 13.18 19.66 11.84
N VAL A 165 12.75 18.61 11.15
CA VAL A 165 12.62 17.27 11.73
C VAL A 165 13.79 16.43 11.27
N SER A 166 14.48 15.80 12.22
CA SER A 166 15.58 14.88 11.93
C SER A 166 15.15 13.44 12.09
N PHE A 167 15.61 12.59 11.17
CA PHE A 167 15.31 11.16 11.17
C PHE A 167 16.49 10.36 10.66
N ARG A 168 16.53 9.08 11.00
CA ARG A 168 17.58 8.16 10.54
C ARG A 168 16.99 7.20 9.51
N TRP A 169 17.67 7.05 8.39
CA TRP A 169 17.27 6.15 7.32
C TRP A 169 18.46 5.33 6.84
N ARG A 170 18.36 3.99 6.93
CA ARG A 170 19.41 3.04 6.52
C ARG A 170 20.81 3.40 7.05
N GLY A 171 20.89 3.83 8.30
CA GLY A 171 22.16 4.17 8.95
C GLY A 171 22.62 5.61 8.76
N GLU A 172 22.06 6.35 7.80
CA GLU A 172 22.36 7.76 7.53
C GLU A 172 21.34 8.68 8.21
N ASP A 173 21.79 9.88 8.58
CA ASP A 173 20.94 10.86 9.24
C ASP A 173 20.51 11.98 8.29
N TYR A 174 19.22 12.27 8.29
CA TYR A 174 18.56 13.23 7.41
C TYR A 174 17.84 14.29 8.22
N SER A 175 17.70 15.47 7.66
CA SER A 175 16.87 16.54 8.20
C SER A 175 16.01 17.15 7.08
N VAL A 176 14.73 17.32 7.35
CA VAL A 176 13.78 17.92 6.41
C VAL A 176 13.03 19.07 7.08
N ASN A 177 12.81 20.14 6.33
CA ASN A 177 11.99 21.25 6.75
C ASN A 177 10.51 20.91 6.52
N VAL A 178 9.78 20.71 7.61
CA VAL A 178 8.35 20.45 7.67
C VAL A 178 7.69 21.63 8.39
N PRO A 179 7.37 22.72 7.67
CA PRO A 179 6.62 23.81 8.25
C PRO A 179 5.21 23.35 8.58
N ARG A 180 4.68 23.77 9.73
CA ARG A 180 3.30 23.46 10.12
C ARG A 180 2.34 23.96 9.05
N ALA A 181 1.60 23.05 8.42
CA ALA A 181 0.52 23.43 7.51
C ALA A 181 -0.60 24.13 8.29
N ALA A 182 -1.18 25.19 7.70
CA ALA A 182 -2.39 25.82 8.24
C ALA A 182 -3.57 24.89 8.00
N GLY A 183 -3.81 23.99 8.94
CA GLY A 183 -4.67 22.82 8.77
C GLY A 183 -3.86 21.56 9.01
N ALA A 184 -3.42 21.36 10.26
CA ALA A 184 -2.75 20.14 10.65
C ALA A 184 -3.67 18.96 10.32
N GLY A 185 -3.14 17.92 9.68
CA GLY A 185 -3.87 16.69 9.43
C GLY A 185 -4.55 16.19 10.71
N GLU A 186 -5.69 15.53 10.54
CA GLU A 186 -6.50 15.01 11.62
C GLU A 186 -5.61 14.24 12.62
N GLY A 187 -5.70 14.58 13.92
CA GLY A 187 -4.90 13.90 14.95
C GLY A 187 -3.43 14.29 15.12
N ASN A 188 -3.02 15.51 14.72
CA ASN A 188 -1.67 16.08 14.97
C ASN A 188 -0.53 15.36 14.22
N ARG A 189 -0.83 14.86 13.02
CA ARG A 189 0.12 14.20 12.12
C ARG A 189 0.25 15.00 10.83
N GLU A 190 1.48 15.21 10.40
CA GLU A 190 1.81 15.82 9.12
C GLU A 190 2.50 14.77 8.26
N PHE A 191 2.01 14.57 7.04
CA PHE A 191 2.57 13.61 6.08
C PHE A 191 3.46 14.35 5.09
N VAL A 192 4.70 13.89 4.93
CA VAL A 192 5.69 14.53 4.06
C VAL A 192 6.30 13.47 3.16
N ASP A 193 5.91 13.47 1.89
CA ASP A 193 6.48 12.59 0.88
C ASP A 193 7.88 13.08 0.48
N LEU A 194 8.88 12.21 0.60
CA LEU A 194 10.28 12.43 0.28
C LEU A 194 10.64 11.61 -0.96
N ASP A 195 10.80 12.31 -2.07
CA ASP A 195 11.21 11.70 -3.34
C ASP A 195 12.71 11.38 -3.34
N GLY A 196 13.07 10.26 -3.97
CA GLY A 196 14.47 9.89 -4.27
C GLY A 196 15.28 9.36 -3.08
N ILE A 197 14.69 9.29 -1.88
CA ILE A 197 15.23 8.53 -0.75
C ILE A 197 14.68 7.09 -0.86
N ALA A 198 15.48 6.09 -0.47
CA ALA A 198 15.07 4.67 -0.44
C ALA A 198 14.83 3.96 -1.79
N GLY A 199 15.02 4.62 -2.93
CA GLY A 199 14.66 4.03 -4.23
C GLY A 199 13.15 3.90 -4.45
N GLY A 200 12.34 4.65 -3.68
CA GLY A 200 10.88 4.67 -3.75
C GLY A 200 10.30 5.93 -3.08
N ARG A 201 9.00 5.96 -2.77
CA ARG A 201 8.37 7.06 -2.02
C ARG A 201 8.43 6.79 -0.52
N LEU A 202 9.27 7.53 0.21
CA LEU A 202 9.29 7.53 1.67
C LEU A 202 8.38 8.65 2.18
N CYS A 203 7.34 8.31 2.91
CA CYS A 203 6.48 9.25 3.61
C CYS A 203 6.91 9.37 5.09
N LEU A 204 7.34 10.56 5.48
CA LEU A 204 7.60 10.89 6.88
C LEU A 204 6.27 11.29 7.55
N VAL A 205 5.88 10.59 8.61
CA VAL A 205 4.71 10.96 9.43
C VAL A 205 5.20 11.68 10.67
N VAL A 206 5.12 13.01 10.65
CA VAL A 206 5.55 13.85 11.76
C VAL A 206 4.41 13.96 12.76
N ARG A 207 4.54 13.27 13.90
CA ARG A 207 3.64 13.39 15.03
C ARG A 207 4.15 14.50 15.94
N ARG A 208 3.41 15.60 16.00
CA ARG A 208 3.81 16.70 16.88
C ARG A 208 3.32 16.45 18.29
N PHE A 209 4.03 16.99 19.27
CA PHE A 209 3.56 17.01 20.65
C PHE A 209 3.89 18.33 21.32
N ARG A 210 2.99 18.74 22.22
CA ARG A 210 3.23 19.89 23.08
C ARG A 210 4.19 19.49 24.18
N ARG A 211 5.42 19.98 24.11
CA ARG A 211 6.38 19.80 25.20
C ARG A 211 5.85 20.39 26.50
N ARG A 212 6.14 19.68 27.59
CA ARG A 212 6.04 20.24 28.92
C ARG A 212 7.28 21.07 29.22
N TRP A 213 7.10 22.20 29.88
CA TRP A 213 8.10 23.27 30.04
C TRP A 213 9.41 22.86 30.75
N TRP A 214 9.48 21.66 31.35
CA TRP A 214 10.66 21.14 32.04
C TRP A 214 11.51 20.13 31.24
N GLN A 215 11.13 19.78 30.00
CA GLN A 215 11.89 18.81 29.21
C GLN A 215 12.94 19.49 28.32
N PRO A 216 14.23 19.12 28.42
CA PRO A 216 15.32 19.74 27.64
C PRO A 216 15.21 19.43 26.15
N ARG A 217 15.52 20.42 25.28
CA ARG A 217 15.48 20.28 23.82
C ARG A 217 16.41 19.16 23.35
N ARG A 218 15.98 18.37 22.35
CA ARG A 218 16.84 17.37 21.70
C ARG A 218 17.78 18.11 20.75
N ASP A 219 19.08 18.00 20.96
CA ASP A 219 20.08 18.69 20.14
C ASP A 219 20.19 17.99 18.78
N HIS A 220 19.84 18.68 17.69
CA HIS A 220 19.92 18.15 16.32
C HIS A 220 21.25 18.60 15.72
N GLY A 221 22.33 17.90 16.09
CA GLY A 221 23.68 18.17 15.59
C GLY A 221 23.75 18.18 14.05
N GLY A 222 24.43 19.19 13.51
CA GLY A 222 24.41 19.57 12.08
C GLY A 222 24.56 18.41 11.10
N ARG A 223 23.54 18.24 10.24
CA ARG A 223 23.42 17.13 9.27
C ARG A 223 22.84 17.63 7.94
N ARG A 224 23.10 16.86 6.88
CA ARG A 224 22.88 17.24 5.47
C ARG A 224 21.40 17.52 5.20
N GLY A 225 21.10 18.74 4.75
CA GLY A 225 19.76 19.11 4.32
C GLY A 225 19.41 18.45 2.99
N VAL A 226 18.24 17.81 2.92
CA VAL A 226 17.63 17.42 1.65
C VAL A 226 16.82 18.62 1.15
N GLY A 227 17.17 19.12 -0.04
CA GLY A 227 16.51 20.27 -0.65
C GLY A 227 15.05 19.97 -0.98
N SER A 228 14.16 20.88 -0.59
CA SER A 228 12.71 20.78 -0.82
C SER A 228 12.31 21.01 -2.27
N GLN A 229 11.29 20.28 -2.70
CA GLN A 229 10.15 20.72 -3.51
C GLN A 229 10.44 21.42 -4.86
N ARG A 230 10.21 20.70 -5.97
CA ARG A 230 9.82 21.34 -7.24
C ARG A 230 8.31 21.48 -7.27
N GLY A 231 7.85 22.71 -7.48
CA GLY A 231 6.44 23.07 -7.51
C GLY A 231 5.67 22.42 -8.66
N ALA A 232 4.37 22.26 -8.43
CA ALA A 232 3.37 21.88 -9.41
C ALA A 232 3.44 22.79 -10.66
N PRO A 233 3.34 22.23 -11.88
CA PRO A 233 3.05 23.04 -13.06
C PRO A 233 1.57 23.41 -13.10
N ARG A 234 1.32 24.65 -13.53
CA ARG A 234 0.00 25.16 -13.94
C ARG A 234 -0.48 24.51 -15.22
#